data_AF-A0A382UDD4-F1
#
_entry.id   AF-A0A382UDD4-F1
#
_cell.length_a   1.000
_cell.length_b   1.000
_cell.length_c   1.000
_cell.angle_alpha   90.00
_cell.angle_beta   90.00
_cell.angle_gamma   90.00
#
_symmetry.space_group_name_H-M   'P 1'
#
loop_
_entity.id
_entity.type
_entity.pdbx_description
1 polymer ?
#
loop_
_entity_poly.entity_id
_entity_poly.type
_entity_poly.pdbx_seq_one_letter_code
_entity_poly.pdbx_strand_id
1 'polypeptide(L)' 'PDLSSYFGHSAAGGRPIEGSGKLCDYLLEEARVACVPGSGFGTRDHIRLSYATSMQNLQMAMDRITAALEKLV' A
#
# COMPACT_ATOMS: atom_id res chain seq x y z
N PRO A 1 6.34 -1.30 6.83
CA PRO A 1 5.06 -1.16 7.57
C PRO A 1 4.28 -2.48 7.55
N ASP A 2 3.63 -2.86 8.65
CA ASP A 2 2.67 -3.98 8.71
C ASP A 2 1.32 -3.54 8.12
N LEU A 3 0.68 -4.41 7.34
CA LEU A 3 -0.56 -4.18 6.62
C LEU A 3 -1.66 -5.19 6.95
N SER A 4 -1.41 -6.11 7.89
CA SER A 4 -2.32 -7.19 8.23
C SER A 4 -3.72 -6.71 8.63
N SER A 5 -3.84 -5.49 9.16
CA SER A 5 -5.13 -4.85 9.47
C SER A 5 -6.04 -4.63 8.27
N TYR A 6 -5.47 -4.55 7.07
CA TYR A 6 -6.22 -4.33 5.82
C TYR A 6 -6.58 -5.65 5.13
N PHE A 7 -6.16 -6.79 5.66
CA PHE A 7 -6.49 -8.07 5.07
C PHE A 7 -7.98 -8.36 5.25
N GLY A 8 -8.59 -8.89 4.19
CA GLY A 8 -10.05 -9.09 4.13
C GLY A 8 -10.85 -7.86 3.72
N HIS A 9 -10.23 -6.67 3.68
CA HIS A 9 -10.84 -5.53 3.01
C HIS A 9 -10.75 -5.68 1.49
N SER A 10 -11.57 -4.93 0.77
CA SER A 10 -11.62 -4.89 -0.68
C SER A 10 -11.47 -3.48 -1.22
N ALA A 11 -10.74 -3.35 -2.32
CA ALA A 11 -10.74 -2.17 -3.14
C ALA A 11 -12.05 -2.03 -3.94
N ALA A 12 -12.24 -0.87 -4.57
CA ALA A 12 -13.38 -0.63 -5.45
C ALA A 12 -13.55 -1.75 -6.49
N GLY A 13 -14.80 -2.17 -6.71
CA GLY A 13 -15.10 -3.31 -7.58
C GLY A 13 -14.90 -4.69 -6.93
N GLY A 14 -14.73 -4.75 -5.61
CA GLY A 14 -14.69 -6.01 -4.85
C GLY A 14 -13.35 -6.76 -4.97
N ARG A 15 -12.27 -6.06 -5.30
CA ARG A 15 -10.95 -6.68 -5.45
C ARG A 15 -10.31 -6.87 -4.06
N PRO A 16 -10.08 -8.10 -3.59
CA PRO A 16 -9.69 -8.33 -2.20
C PRO A 16 -8.21 -8.01 -1.95
N ILE A 17 -7.92 -7.54 -0.74
CA ILE A 17 -6.55 -7.34 -0.23
C ILE A 17 -6.15 -8.57 0.57
N GLU A 18 -5.43 -9.49 -0.06
CA GLU A 18 -5.02 -10.76 0.55
C GLU A 18 -3.51 -10.83 0.85
N GLY A 19 -2.81 -9.69 0.84
CA GLY A 19 -1.38 -9.66 1.13
C GLY A 19 -0.70 -8.37 0.67
N SER A 20 0.57 -8.21 1.06
CA SER A 20 1.39 -7.05 0.68
C SER A 20 1.46 -6.80 -0.82
N GLY A 21 1.50 -7.86 -1.65
CA GLY A 21 1.48 -7.73 -3.11
C GLY A 21 0.22 -7.03 -3.63
N LYS A 22 -0.96 -7.50 -3.21
CA LYS A 22 -2.24 -6.92 -3.64
C LYS A 22 -2.43 -5.49 -3.13
N LEU A 23 -1.97 -5.19 -1.92
CA LEU A 23 -2.00 -3.82 -1.44
C LEU A 23 -1.03 -2.91 -2.20
N CYS A 24 0.17 -3.40 -2.55
CA CYS A 24 1.11 -2.66 -3.40
C CYS A 24 0.50 -2.34 -4.77
N ASP A 25 -0.13 -3.32 -5.43
CA ASP A 25 -0.81 -3.12 -6.72
C ASP A 25 -1.92 -2.07 -6.59
N TYR A 26 -2.73 -2.16 -5.53
CA TYR A 26 -3.78 -1.20 -5.22
C TYR A 26 -3.25 0.23 -5.03
N LEU A 27 -2.20 0.42 -4.23
CA LEU A 27 -1.58 1.72 -4.00
C LEU A 27 -0.94 2.29 -5.29
N LEU A 28 -0.40 1.43 -6.15
CA LEU A 28 0.13 1.85 -7.44
C LEU A 28 -0.97 2.34 -8.38
N GLU A 29 -2.07 1.60 -8.48
CA GLU A 29 -3.19 1.94 -9.36
C GLU A 29 -3.94 3.19 -8.87
N GLU A 30 -4.35 3.20 -7.59
CA GLU A 30 -5.26 4.24 -7.08
C GLU A 30 -4.54 5.44 -6.46
N ALA A 31 -3.46 5.21 -5.71
CA ALA A 31 -2.71 6.28 -5.07
C ALA A 31 -1.56 6.81 -5.96
N ARG A 32 -1.23 6.11 -7.06
CA ARG A 32 -0.02 6.39 -7.86
C ARG A 32 1.25 6.37 -7.01
N VAL A 33 1.33 5.45 -6.04
CA VAL A 33 2.50 5.25 -5.18
C VAL A 33 3.05 3.86 -5.35
N ALA A 34 4.29 3.77 -5.84
CA ALA A 34 5.00 2.50 -5.99
C ALA A 34 5.66 2.08 -4.67
N CYS A 35 5.33 0.87 -4.21
CA CYS A 35 5.86 0.27 -2.99
C CYS A 35 6.40 -1.13 -3.31
N VAL A 36 7.31 -1.65 -2.48
CA VAL A 36 7.82 -3.01 -2.67
C VAL A 36 7.15 -3.97 -1.70
N PRO A 37 6.53 -5.06 -2.18
CA PRO A 37 5.92 -6.05 -1.30
C PRO A 37 6.98 -6.80 -0.49
N GLY A 38 6.63 -7.16 0.74
CA GLY A 38 7.48 -7.90 1.65
C GLY A 38 7.74 -9.35 1.23
N SER A 39 6.99 -9.87 0.27
CA SER A 39 7.08 -11.27 -0.17
C SER A 39 8.49 -11.63 -0.68
N GLY A 40 9.18 -10.69 -1.33
CA GLY A 40 10.58 -10.83 -1.73
C GLY A 40 11.60 -10.82 -0.58
N PHE A 41 11.15 -10.52 0.64
CA PHE A 41 11.95 -10.41 1.87
C PHE A 41 11.48 -11.37 2.97
N GLY A 42 10.64 -12.36 2.63
CA GLY A 42 10.20 -13.40 3.58
C GLY A 42 9.03 -13.02 4.48
N THR A 43 8.26 -11.97 4.15
CA THR A 43 7.05 -11.59 4.90
C THR A 43 5.89 -11.30 3.97
N ARG A 44 4.71 -11.88 4.24
CA ARG A 44 3.49 -11.57 3.49
C ARG A 44 2.87 -10.23 3.90
N ASP A 45 3.16 -9.79 5.13
CA ASP A 45 2.34 -8.80 5.83
C ASP A 45 2.90 -7.39 5.75
N HIS A 46 4.17 -7.26 5.36
CA HIS A 46 4.83 -5.97 5.34
C HIS A 46 5.10 -5.47 3.92
N ILE A 47 5.26 -4.14 3.79
CA ILE A 47 5.82 -3.49 2.61
C ILE A 47 7.06 -2.68 2.97
N ARG A 48 7.88 -2.38 1.96
CA ARG A 48 9.02 -1.47 2.05
C ARG A 48 8.71 -0.15 1.33
N LEU A 49 8.95 0.96 2.04
CA LEU A 49 8.90 2.32 1.51
C LEU A 49 10.32 2.87 1.43
N SER A 50 10.71 3.40 0.27
CA SER A 50 11.95 4.17 0.15
C SER A 50 11.67 5.60 0.59
N TYR A 51 12.44 6.09 1.57
CA TYR A 51 12.35 7.48 2.03
C TYR A 51 13.50 8.36 1.54
N ALA A 52 14.38 7.83 0.68
CA ALA A 52 15.51 8.55 0.11
C ALA A 52 15.05 9.48 -1.05
N THR A 53 14.23 10.47 -0.73
CA THR A 53 13.70 11.49 -1.66
C THR A 53 13.40 12.79 -0.90
N SER A 54 12.80 13.79 -1.55
CA SER A 54 12.48 15.07 -0.91
C SER A 54 11.32 14.95 0.08
N MET A 55 11.32 15.81 1.11
CA MET A 55 10.21 15.87 2.09
C MET A 55 8.86 16.14 1.43
N GLN A 56 8.84 16.94 0.36
CA GLN A 56 7.64 17.23 -0.42
C GLN A 56 7.06 15.97 -1.06
N ASN A 57 7.92 15.12 -1.63
CA ASN A 57 7.49 13.84 -2.21
C ASN A 57 6.98 12.89 -1.13
N LEU A 58 7.63 12.84 0.03
CA LEU A 58 7.21 12.01 1.15
C LEU A 58 5.83 12.43 1.66
N GLN A 59 5.60 13.73 1.89
CA GLN A 59 4.31 14.21 2.36
C GLN A 59 3.20 13.88 1.36
N MET A 60 3.42 14.18 0.07
CA MET A 60 2.44 13.88 -0.98
C MET A 60 2.14 12.38 -1.09
N ALA A 61 3.16 11.51 -0.99
CA ALA A 61 2.97 10.07 -1.04
C ALA A 61 2.16 9.57 0.18
N MET A 62 2.45 10.09 1.38
CA MET A 62 1.72 9.72 2.59
C MET A 62 0.26 10.17 2.53
N ASP A 63 -0.03 11.40 2.06
CA ASP A 63 -1.40 11.90 1.91
C ASP A 63 -2.21 11.02 0.94
N ARG A 64 -1.58 10.61 -0.18
CA ARG A 64 -2.19 9.71 -1.17
C ARG A 64 -2.42 8.30 -0.63
N ILE A 65 -1.46 7.75 0.13
CA ILE A 65 -1.61 6.44 0.77
C ILE A 65 -2.78 6.47 1.74
N THR A 66 -2.84 7.47 2.63
CA THR A 66 -3.92 7.60 3.62
C THR A 66 -5.29 7.66 2.94
N ALA A 67 -5.45 8.56 1.96
CA ALA A 67 -6.70 8.72 1.23
C ALA A 67 -7.12 7.49 0.42
N ALA A 68 -6.17 6.62 0.01
CA ALA A 68 -6.49 5.35 -0.63
C ALA A 68 -6.92 4.31 0.41
N LEU A 69 -6.19 4.16 1.51
CA LEU A 69 -6.52 3.18 2.56
C LEU A 69 -7.91 3.44 3.18
N GLU A 70 -8.33 4.69 3.32
CA GLU A 70 -9.68 5.06 3.77
C GLU A 70 -10.82 4.61 2.85
N LYS A 71 -10.53 4.23 1.59
CA LYS A 71 -11.53 3.76 0.62
C LYS A 71 -11.72 2.24 0.64
N LEU A 72 -10.89 1.51 1.38
CA LEU A 72 -11.02 0.07 1.53
C LEU A 72 -12.23 -0.26 2.41
N VAL A 73 -13.00 -1.28 2.02
CA VAL A 73 -14.24 -1.72 2.68
C VAL A 73 -14.21 -3.18 3.09
#